data_AF-A0A841ZSS6-F1
#
_entry.id   AF-A0A841ZSS6-F1
#
_cell.length_a   1.000
_cell.length_b   1.000
_cell.length_c   1.000
_cell.angle_alpha   90.00
_cell.angle_beta   90.00
_cell.angle_gamma   90.00
#
_symmetry.space_group_name_H-M   'P 1'
#
loop_
_entity.id
_entity.type
_entity.pdbx_description
1 polymer ?
#
loop_
_entity_poly.entity_id
_entity_poly.type
_entity_poly.pdbx_seq_one_letter_code
_entity_poly.pdbx_strand_id
1 'polypeptide(L)'
;MKMEIVKLQNEAIARIISDEVIVKDTQTLLDFVMSVQYETGYRNIIVDKTNILEAFFDLKTKLLGEAFQKLVTYQLRLAIVGDYSSYVSKSWQDYMFESNKGNNVYFVATEQEAVEKLQS
;
A
#
# COMPACT_ATOMS: atom_id res chain seq x y z
N MET A 1 -5.00 12.01 -13.46
CA MET A 1 -4.18 10.96 -12.84
C MET A 1 -4.11 9.82 -13.83
N LYS A 2 -2.92 9.49 -14.35
CA LYS A 2 -2.78 8.36 -15.28
C LYS A 2 -2.45 7.12 -14.45
N MET A 3 -3.48 6.34 -14.15
CA MET A 3 -3.32 5.03 -13.53
C MET A 3 -4.32 4.08 -14.17
N GLU A 4 -3.92 2.83 -14.32
CA GLU A 4 -4.77 1.74 -14.75
C GLU A 4 -5.08 0.84 -13.55
N ILE A 5 -6.32 0.36 -13.47
CA ILE A 5 -6.75 -0.56 -12.42
C ILE A 5 -7.01 -1.93 -13.04
N VAL A 6 -6.15 -2.89 -12.71
CA VAL A 6 -6.30 -4.28 -13.11
C VAL A 6 -6.99 -5.06 -12.00
N LYS A 7 -8.15 -5.64 -12.29
CA LYS A 7 -8.88 -6.51 -11.36
C LYS A 7 -8.33 -7.93 -11.44
N LEU A 8 -7.73 -8.42 -10.34
CA LEU A 8 -7.34 -9.82 -10.23
C LEU A 8 -8.61 -10.64 -9.91
N GLN A 9 -9.27 -11.11 -10.97
CA GLN A 9 -10.68 -11.56 -10.95
C GLN A 9 -11.01 -12.67 -9.94
N ASN A 10 -10.03 -13.50 -9.56
CA ASN A 10 -10.22 -14.58 -8.60
C ASN A 10 -9.96 -14.17 -7.14
N GLU A 11 -9.47 -12.96 -6.89
CA GLU A 11 -8.87 -12.62 -5.59
C GLU A 11 -9.51 -11.41 -4.90
N ALA A 12 -10.46 -10.74 -5.58
CA ALA A 12 -11.03 -9.46 -5.13
C ALA A 12 -9.93 -8.43 -4.76
N ILE A 13 -8.88 -8.39 -5.57
CA ILE A 13 -7.73 -7.49 -5.45
C ILE A 13 -7.67 -6.56 -6.66
N ALA A 14 -7.44 -5.27 -6.40
CA ALA A 14 -7.16 -4.27 -7.42
C ALA A 14 -5.65 -4.00 -7.50
N ARG A 15 -5.02 -4.30 -8.64
CA ARG A 15 -3.63 -3.96 -8.93
C ARG A 15 -3.57 -2.64 -9.68
N ILE A 16 -2.76 -1.71 -9.17
CA ILE A 16 -2.64 -0.37 -9.70
C ILE A 16 -1.38 -0.29 -10.54
N ILE A 17 -1.51 0.10 -11.80
CA ILE A 17 -0.38 0.29 -12.71
C ILE A 17 -0.25 1.79 -13.00
N SER A 18 0.88 2.38 -12.60
CA SER A 18 1.18 3.77 -12.87
C SER A 18 2.69 4.00 -12.88
N ASP A 19 3.14 4.94 -13.71
CA ASP A 19 4.49 5.46 -13.82
C ASP A 19 4.70 6.76 -13.01
N GLU A 20 3.67 7.23 -12.31
CA GLU A 20 3.69 8.46 -11.52
C GLU A 20 3.58 8.21 -10.01
N VAL A 21 4.08 9.17 -9.21
CA VAL A 21 3.78 9.23 -7.77
C VAL A 21 2.36 9.71 -7.58
N ILE A 22 1.50 8.81 -7.12
CA ILE A 22 0.07 9.03 -6.90
C ILE A 22 -0.27 9.34 -5.44
N VAL A 23 0.51 8.79 -4.49
CA VAL A 23 0.33 9.03 -3.05
C VAL A 23 1.42 9.96 -2.55
N LYS A 24 1.06 11.20 -2.21
CA LYS A 24 1.99 12.28 -1.81
C LYS A 24 1.85 12.67 -0.35
N ASP A 25 0.68 12.43 0.21
CA ASP A 25 0.30 12.74 1.59
C ASP A 25 -0.89 11.86 2.01
N THR A 26 -1.33 12.02 3.25
CA THR A 26 -2.47 11.26 3.79
C THR A 26 -3.75 11.46 3.00
N GLN A 27 -3.99 12.66 2.44
CA GLN A 27 -5.22 12.95 1.71
C GLN A 27 -5.23 12.23 0.35
N THR A 28 -4.15 12.34 -0.39
CA THR A 28 -3.98 11.66 -1.68
C THR A 28 -4.00 10.14 -1.54
N LEU A 29 -3.48 9.57 -0.44
CA LEU A 29 -3.66 8.14 -0.14
C LEU A 29 -5.15 7.78 -0.04
N LEU A 30 -5.93 8.54 0.73
CA LEU A 30 -7.36 8.28 0.89
C LEU A 30 -8.12 8.43 -0.41
N ASP A 31 -7.90 9.53 -1.12
CA ASP A 31 -8.57 9.79 -2.39
C ASP A 31 -8.29 8.66 -3.38
N PHE A 32 -7.04 8.18 -3.42
CA PHE A 32 -6.63 7.04 -4.22
C PHE A 32 -7.37 5.75 -3.83
N VAL A 33 -7.27 5.31 -2.57
CA VAL A 33 -7.86 4.02 -2.17
C VAL A 33 -9.39 4.04 -2.23
N MET A 34 -10.02 5.18 -1.98
CA MET A 34 -11.47 5.36 -2.11
C MET A 34 -11.91 5.35 -3.57
N SER A 35 -11.14 5.97 -4.48
CA SER A 35 -11.43 5.91 -5.92
C SER A 35 -11.35 4.48 -6.44
N VAL A 36 -10.29 3.75 -6.05
CA VAL A 36 -10.14 2.33 -6.41
C VAL A 36 -11.30 1.50 -5.86
N GLN A 37 -11.67 1.69 -4.59
CA GLN A 37 -12.77 0.96 -3.96
C GLN A 37 -14.13 1.30 -4.60
N TYR A 38 -14.36 2.55 -4.98
CA TYR A 38 -15.58 2.98 -5.68
C TYR A 38 -15.70 2.37 -7.08
N GLU A 39 -14.61 2.35 -7.84
CA GLU A 39 -14.59 1.84 -9.22
C GLU A 39 -14.61 0.30 -9.29
N THR A 40 -13.92 -0.35 -8.35
CA THR A 40 -13.75 -1.81 -8.39
C THR A 40 -14.70 -2.56 -7.49
N GLY A 41 -15.16 -1.95 -6.40
CA GLY A 41 -15.82 -2.63 -5.28
C GLY A 41 -14.85 -3.39 -4.37
N TYR A 42 -13.55 -3.41 -4.66
CA TYR A 42 -12.56 -4.18 -3.92
C TYR A 42 -11.95 -3.36 -2.78
N ARG A 43 -11.57 -4.08 -1.71
CA ARG A 43 -10.95 -3.50 -0.51
C ARG A 43 -9.47 -3.83 -0.38
N ASN A 44 -8.98 -4.73 -1.22
CA ASN A 44 -7.59 -5.17 -1.27
C ASN A 44 -6.93 -4.49 -2.46
N ILE A 45 -5.84 -3.78 -2.22
CA ILE A 45 -5.18 -2.96 -3.25
C ILE A 45 -3.69 -3.32 -3.27
N ILE A 46 -3.13 -3.51 -4.46
CA ILE A 46 -1.70 -3.65 -4.68
C ILE A 46 -1.22 -2.41 -5.42
N VAL A 47 -0.15 -1.79 -4.92
CA VAL A 47 0.48 -0.61 -5.50
C VAL A 47 2.01 -0.76 -5.47
N ASP A 48 2.72 -0.16 -6.41
CA ASP A 48 4.18 -0.16 -6.36
C ASP A 48 4.70 0.87 -5.36
N LYS A 49 5.84 0.58 -4.74
CA LYS A 49 6.57 1.51 -3.88
C LYS A 49 6.85 2.84 -4.60
N THR A 50 7.16 2.79 -5.90
CA THR A 50 7.45 3.96 -6.74
C THR A 50 6.27 4.89 -6.94
N ASN A 51 5.05 4.40 -6.70
CA ASN A 51 3.82 5.19 -6.77
C ASN A 51 3.54 5.96 -5.47
N ILE A 52 4.31 5.71 -4.41
CA ILE A 52 4.21 6.39 -3.12
C ILE A 52 5.42 7.29 -2.94
N LEU A 53 5.19 8.52 -2.48
CA LEU A 53 6.24 9.48 -2.23
C LEU A 53 7.21 8.95 -1.16
N GLU A 54 8.51 9.05 -1.45
CA GLU A 54 9.58 8.49 -0.61
C GLU A 54 9.50 8.94 0.87
N ALA A 55 8.96 10.13 1.13
CA ALA A 55 8.74 10.67 2.48
C ALA A 55 7.84 9.80 3.37
N PHE A 56 6.97 8.96 2.80
CA PHE A 56 6.21 7.97 3.58
C PHE A 56 7.13 6.97 4.26
N PHE A 57 8.22 6.58 3.61
CA PHE A 57 9.16 5.58 4.14
C PHE A 57 10.18 6.17 5.13
N ASP A 58 9.99 7.43 5.55
CA ASP A 58 10.68 8.03 6.69
C ASP A 58 9.74 8.13 7.90
N LEU A 59 9.97 7.28 8.91
CA LEU A 59 9.17 7.22 10.15
C LEU A 59 9.14 8.54 10.92
N LYS A 60 10.13 9.43 10.73
CA LYS A 60 10.17 10.73 11.41
C LYS A 60 9.07 11.67 10.94
N THR A 61 8.57 11.47 9.71
CA THR A 61 7.51 12.31 9.12
C THR A 61 6.14 12.05 9.74
N LYS A 62 5.96 10.90 10.41
CA LYS A 62 4.66 10.39 10.93
C LYS A 62 3.58 10.18 9.87
N LEU A 63 3.85 10.47 8.60
CA LEU A 63 2.92 10.32 7.48
C LEU A 63 2.41 8.87 7.37
N LEU A 64 3.32 7.91 7.49
CA LEU A 64 3.02 6.49 7.39
C LEU A 64 1.99 6.04 8.45
N GLY A 65 2.21 6.43 9.71
CA GLY A 65 1.34 6.05 10.82
C GLY A 65 -0.06 6.67 10.69
N GLU A 66 -0.13 7.98 10.42
CA GLU A 66 -1.40 8.68 10.27
C GLU A 66 -2.18 8.21 9.04
N ALA A 67 -1.51 8.00 7.91
CA ALA A 67 -2.15 7.59 6.68
C ALA A 67 -2.64 6.14 6.75
N PHE A 68 -1.86 5.24 7.32
CA PHE A 68 -2.21 3.82 7.39
C PHE A 68 -3.22 3.51 8.48
N GLN A 69 -3.25 4.28 9.58
CA GLN A 69 -4.32 4.18 10.56
C GLN A 69 -5.70 4.39 9.92
N LYS A 70 -5.81 5.29 8.95
CA LYS A 70 -7.08 5.50 8.23
C LYS A 70 -7.47 4.30 7.39
N LEU A 71 -6.53 3.59 6.76
CA LEU A 71 -6.82 2.34 6.04
C LEU A 71 -7.47 1.31 6.96
N VAL A 72 -7.02 1.21 8.21
CA VAL A 72 -7.64 0.36 9.24
C VAL A 72 -9.07 0.83 9.52
N THR A 73 -9.28 2.13 9.76
CA THR A 73 -10.61 2.71 10.01
C THR A 73 -11.60 2.41 8.89
N TYR A 74 -11.16 2.49 7.64
CA TYR A 74 -12.00 2.21 6.46
C TYR A 74 -12.04 0.73 6.08
N GLN A 75 -11.39 -0.17 6.83
CA GLN A 75 -11.30 -1.60 6.53
C GLN A 75 -10.78 -1.85 5.10
N LEU A 76 -9.78 -1.08 4.69
CA LEU A 76 -9.04 -1.26 3.45
C LEU A 76 -7.72 -1.94 3.76
N ARG A 77 -7.25 -2.75 2.81
CA ARG A 77 -5.97 -3.45 2.89
C ARG A 77 -5.11 -3.07 1.70
N LEU A 78 -3.85 -2.76 1.96
CA LEU A 78 -2.89 -2.26 0.97
C LEU A 78 -1.62 -3.11 1.02
N ALA A 79 -1.18 -3.63 -0.11
CA ALA A 79 0.14 -4.20 -0.27
C ALA A 79 0.99 -3.29 -1.17
N ILE A 80 2.18 -2.96 -0.69
CA ILE A 80 3.12 -2.05 -1.34
C ILE A 80 4.31 -2.90 -1.83
N VAL A 81 4.36 -3.12 -3.13
CA VAL A 81 5.37 -3.97 -3.79
C VAL A 81 6.60 -3.15 -4.14
N GLY A 82 7.77 -3.59 -3.69
CA GLY A 82 9.02 -2.95 -4.08
C GLY A 82 10.24 -3.42 -3.31
N ASP A 83 11.38 -2.84 -3.65
CA ASP A 83 12.64 -3.09 -2.96
C ASP A 83 12.78 -2.19 -1.73
N TYR A 84 13.01 -2.82 -0.58
CA TYR A 84 13.24 -2.17 0.71
C TYR A 84 14.65 -2.41 1.27
N SER A 85 15.55 -3.02 0.49
CA SER A 85 16.91 -3.35 0.91
C SER A 85 17.74 -2.14 1.34
N SER A 86 17.44 -0.95 0.80
CA SER A 86 18.08 0.32 1.18
C SER A 86 17.71 0.80 2.58
N TYR A 87 16.60 0.36 3.16
CA TYR A 87 16.17 0.77 4.50
C TYR A 87 16.76 -0.15 5.57
N VAL A 88 18.02 0.14 5.93
CA VAL A 88 18.80 -0.66 6.89
C VAL A 88 18.55 -0.30 8.36
N SER A 89 17.73 0.72 8.64
CA SER A 89 17.47 1.12 10.03
C SER A 89 16.64 0.08 10.76
N LYS A 90 17.06 -0.28 11.98
CA LYS A 90 16.33 -1.24 12.83
C LYS A 90 14.87 -0.83 13.04
N SER A 91 14.62 0.46 13.30
CA SER A 91 13.26 0.98 13.48
C SER A 91 12.35 0.75 12.27
N TRP A 92 12.89 0.86 11.05
CA TRP A 92 12.13 0.60 9.83
C TRP A 92 11.86 -0.89 9.63
N GLN A 93 12.90 -1.72 9.84
CA GLN A 93 12.78 -3.17 9.75
C GLN A 93 11.77 -3.72 10.76
N ASP A 94 11.82 -3.24 12.00
CA ASP A 94 10.87 -3.59 13.07
C ASP A 94 9.44 -3.16 12.67
N TYR A 95 9.26 -1.92 12.19
CA TYR A 95 7.96 -1.44 11.71
C TYR A 95 7.39 -2.30 10.58
N MET A 96 8.22 -2.60 9.57
CA MET A 96 7.81 -3.41 8.43
C MET A 96 7.41 -4.81 8.87
N PHE A 97 8.18 -5.42 9.78
CA PHE A 97 7.90 -6.73 10.34
C PHE A 97 6.60 -6.75 11.14
N GLU A 98 6.35 -5.75 11.98
CA GLU A 98 5.10 -5.59 12.72
C GLU A 98 3.91 -5.37 11.77
N SER A 99 4.05 -4.49 10.78
CA SER A 99 3.02 -4.21 9.78
C SER A 99 2.66 -5.47 8.99
N ASN A 100 3.67 -6.23 8.54
CA ASN A 100 3.49 -7.48 7.78
C ASN A 100 2.89 -8.64 8.59
N LYS A 101 2.86 -8.51 9.92
CA LYS A 101 2.13 -9.41 10.84
C LYS A 101 0.71 -8.93 11.15
N GLY A 102 0.43 -7.65 10.91
CA GLY A 102 -0.93 -7.12 10.94
C GLY A 102 -1.72 -7.54 9.71
N ASN A 103 -2.90 -6.92 9.52
CA ASN A 103 -3.87 -7.35 8.50
C ASN A 103 -4.22 -6.27 7.48
N ASN A 104 -3.57 -5.10 7.52
CA ASN A 104 -4.01 -3.92 6.78
C ASN A 104 -2.98 -3.36 5.82
N VAL A 105 -1.70 -3.35 6.18
CA VAL A 105 -0.66 -2.82 5.30
C VAL A 105 0.52 -3.77 5.23
N TYR A 106 0.88 -4.13 4.01
CA TYR A 106 1.95 -5.07 3.72
C TYR A 106 3.03 -4.39 2.87
N PHE A 107 4.28 -4.65 3.20
CA PHE A 107 5.46 -4.25 2.42
C PHE A 107 6.15 -5.53 1.98
N VAL A 108 6.16 -5.80 0.69
CA VAL A 108 6.58 -7.09 0.13
C VAL A 108 7.41 -6.88 -1.13
N ALA A 109 8.23 -7.85 -1.48
CA ALA A 109 9.15 -7.72 -2.61
C ALA A 109 8.47 -7.99 -3.95
N THR A 110 7.40 -8.80 -3.95
CA THR A 110 6.75 -9.25 -5.19
C THR A 110 5.23 -9.12 -5.13
N GLU A 111 4.62 -9.06 -6.31
CA GLU A 111 3.16 -9.10 -6.44
C GLU A 111 2.57 -10.43 -5.94
N GLN A 112 3.29 -11.54 -6.10
CA GLN A 112 2.85 -12.83 -5.56
C GLN A 112 2.75 -12.80 -4.03
N GLU A 113 3.78 -12.30 -3.34
CA GLU A 113 3.75 -12.14 -1.88
C GLU A 113 2.61 -11.21 -1.43
N ALA A 114 2.33 -10.16 -2.23
CA ALA A 114 1.23 -9.23 -1.96
C ALA A 114 -0.13 -9.94 -2.01
N VAL A 115 -0.34 -10.77 -3.03
CA VAL A 115 -1.54 -11.59 -3.19
C VAL A 115 -1.70 -12.54 -1.99
N GLU A 116 -0.65 -13.29 -1.65
CA GLU A 116 -0.68 -14.25 -0.53
C GLU A 116 -1.06 -13.56 0.79
N LYS A 117 -0.51 -12.37 1.06
CA LYS A 117 -0.83 -11.56 2.25
C LYS A 117 -2.23 -10.97 2.26
N LEU A 118 -2.78 -10.63 1.10
CA LEU A 118 -4.14 -10.08 0.98
C LEU A 118 -5.22 -11.16 1.00
N GLN A 119 -4.86 -12.42 0.75
CA GLN A 119 -5.76 -13.56 0.82
C GLN A 119 -5.81 -14.26 2.18
N SER A 120 -4.78 -14.07 3.03
CA SER A 120 -4.79 -14.51 4.43
C SER A 120 -5.80 -13.73 5.27
#